data_AF-A0A9P1AP04-F1
#
_entry.id   AF-A0A9P1AP04-F1
#
_cell.length_a   1.000
_cell.length_b   1.000
_cell.length_c   1.000
_cell.angle_alpha   90.00
_cell.angle_beta   90.00
_cell.angle_gamma   90.00
#
_symmetry.space_group_name_H-M   'P 1'
#
loop_
_entity.id
_entity.type
_entity.pdbx_description
1 polymer ?
#
loop_
_entity_poly.entity_id
_entity_poly.type
_entity_poly.pdbx_seq_one_letter_code
_entity_poly.pdbx_strand_id
1 'polypeptide(L)'
;MLTDYLNFRIPSTGLMTSWCASKEPSHLIKIFFWTTPYFSYLQYLFPFLMAILRLVPIHFSTNAHKMNNTTVRVAIPFIFVYPLGFTWFLIPALGVCRQFLPPYAFGAVYTHYIDSWYHLGVGPFMIYNSTFWFLLTFIANAILYRKLRSLGNQGKSVRLQRAELTLTLTTISMLVGYIANLILLVMHGFFTTYTQYFVPFRSFGVDVEAVLIPWIVFLVHPAFKSHSRALKQWFWKVSKGEEVAGRQIVL
;
A
#
# COMPACT_ATOMS: atom_id res chain seq x y z
N MET A 1 0.97 -2.00 -7.24
CA MET A 1 1.88 -1.63 -8.34
C MET A 1 1.93 -2.70 -9.44
N LEU A 2 2.77 -3.75 -9.34
CA LEU A 2 2.91 -4.73 -10.44
C LEU A 2 1.57 -5.36 -10.83
N THR A 3 0.79 -5.73 -9.83
CA THR A 3 -0.52 -6.34 -10.02
C THR A 3 -1.55 -5.39 -10.66
N ASP A 4 -1.52 -4.10 -10.34
CA ASP A 4 -2.39 -3.10 -10.96
C ASP A 4 -1.97 -2.80 -12.40
N TYR A 5 -0.66 -2.82 -12.67
CA TYR A 5 -0.12 -2.71 -14.03
C TYR A 5 -0.60 -3.88 -14.90
N LEU A 6 -0.49 -5.10 -14.40
CA LEU A 6 -0.88 -6.31 -15.14
C LEU A 6 -2.40 -6.44 -15.33
N ASN A 7 -3.21 -6.05 -14.33
CA ASN A 7 -4.66 -6.26 -14.37
C ASN A 7 -5.46 -5.08 -14.94
N PHE A 8 -4.94 -3.84 -14.84
CA PHE A 8 -5.67 -2.66 -15.29
C PHE A 8 -4.96 -1.91 -16.42
N ARG A 9 -3.64 -1.69 -16.32
CA ARG A 9 -2.95 -0.84 -17.32
C ARG A 9 -2.70 -1.54 -18.65
N ILE A 10 -2.11 -2.74 -18.65
CA ILE A 10 -1.85 -3.48 -19.91
C ILE A 10 -3.16 -3.87 -20.62
N PRO A 11 -4.21 -4.33 -19.92
CA PRO A 11 -5.48 -4.63 -20.58
C PRO A 11 -6.20 -3.37 -21.13
N SER A 12 -5.99 -2.20 -20.51
CA SER A 12 -6.58 -0.94 -20.97
C SER A 12 -5.98 -0.37 -22.26
N THR A 13 -4.74 -0.75 -22.62
CA THR A 13 -4.11 -0.31 -23.87
C THR A 13 -4.51 -1.14 -25.09
N GLY A 14 -5.28 -2.21 -24.90
CA GLY A 14 -5.66 -3.12 -25.98
C GLY A 14 -4.52 -4.02 -26.49
N LEU A 15 -3.44 -4.18 -25.72
CA LEU A 15 -2.38 -5.13 -26.06
C LEU A 15 -2.81 -6.58 -25.81
N MET A 16 -3.63 -6.79 -24.78
CA MET A 16 -4.10 -8.13 -24.36
C MET A 16 -5.43 -8.55 -25.00
N THR A 17 -6.00 -7.75 -25.91
CA THR A 17 -7.34 -7.98 -26.45
C THR A 17 -7.44 -9.24 -27.30
N SER A 18 -6.48 -9.47 -28.19
CA SER A 18 -6.43 -10.65 -29.05
C SER A 18 -6.26 -11.94 -28.24
N TRP A 19 -5.46 -11.87 -27.17
CA TRP A 19 -5.29 -12.98 -26.23
C TRP A 19 -6.55 -13.22 -25.39
N CYS A 20 -7.20 -12.17 -24.88
CA CYS A 20 -8.48 -12.29 -24.16
C CYS A 20 -9.60 -12.83 -25.06
N ALA A 21 -9.66 -12.43 -26.33
CA ALA A 21 -10.72 -12.83 -27.25
C ALA A 21 -10.58 -14.29 -27.71
N SER A 22 -9.38 -14.87 -27.63
CA SER A 22 -9.09 -16.26 -28.01
C SER A 22 -9.16 -17.25 -26.83
N LYS A 23 -9.39 -16.77 -25.59
CA LYS A 23 -9.43 -17.61 -24.39
C LYS A 23 -10.84 -17.71 -23.84
N GLU A 24 -11.31 -18.95 -23.71
CA GLU A 24 -12.53 -19.30 -22.98
C GLU A 24 -12.39 -19.02 -21.47
N PRO A 25 -13.51 -18.93 -20.73
CA PRO A 25 -13.50 -18.71 -19.28
C PRO A 25 -12.59 -19.73 -18.59
N SER A 26 -11.52 -19.25 -17.96
CA SER A 26 -10.49 -20.13 -17.41
C SER A 26 -10.05 -19.73 -16.02
N HIS A 27 -9.63 -20.72 -15.23
CA HIS A 27 -9.06 -20.49 -13.90
C HIS A 27 -7.72 -19.72 -13.94
N LEU A 28 -7.06 -19.63 -15.11
CA LEU A 28 -5.85 -18.82 -15.26
C LEU A 28 -6.16 -17.31 -15.23
N ILE A 29 -7.22 -16.87 -15.93
CA ILE A 29 -7.67 -15.46 -15.91
C ILE A 29 -8.10 -15.06 -14.49
N LYS A 30 -8.69 -16.01 -13.74
CA LYS A 30 -9.04 -15.82 -12.33
C LYS A 30 -7.83 -15.50 -11.46
N ILE A 31 -6.68 -16.17 -11.67
CA ILE A 31 -5.46 -15.93 -10.87
C ILE A 31 -4.99 -14.48 -11.05
N PHE A 32 -5.01 -13.95 -12.27
CA PHE A 32 -4.69 -12.54 -12.53
C PHE A 32 -5.60 -11.62 -11.72
N PHE A 33 -6.91 -11.80 -11.81
CA PHE A 33 -7.85 -10.99 -11.04
C PHE A 33 -7.65 -11.14 -9.52
N TRP A 34 -7.45 -12.35 -9.02
CA TRP A 34 -7.31 -12.67 -7.59
C TRP A 34 -6.06 -12.08 -6.94
N THR A 35 -4.97 -11.92 -7.70
CA THR A 35 -3.76 -11.29 -7.18
C THR A 35 -4.00 -9.84 -6.75
N THR A 36 -4.88 -9.08 -7.41
CA THR A 36 -5.16 -7.66 -7.07
C THR A 36 -5.70 -7.49 -5.64
N PRO A 37 -6.84 -8.11 -5.26
CA PRO A 37 -7.34 -8.01 -3.90
C PRO A 37 -6.37 -8.66 -2.90
N TYR A 38 -5.66 -9.74 -3.27
CA TYR A 38 -4.65 -10.37 -2.42
C TYR A 38 -3.58 -9.36 -1.95
N PHE A 39 -2.93 -8.66 -2.89
CA PHE A 39 -1.92 -7.66 -2.56
C PHE A 39 -2.51 -6.41 -1.88
N SER A 40 -3.76 -6.04 -2.21
CA SER A 40 -4.45 -4.95 -1.53
C SER A 40 -4.66 -5.25 -0.04
N TYR A 41 -5.05 -6.48 0.31
CA TYR A 41 -5.17 -6.91 1.70
C TYR A 41 -3.83 -6.89 2.44
N LEU A 42 -2.75 -7.33 1.79
CA LEU A 42 -1.40 -7.25 2.36
C LEU A 42 -1.00 -5.79 2.66
N GLN A 43 -1.25 -4.88 1.72
CA GLN A 43 -0.93 -3.46 1.87
C GLN A 43 -1.64 -2.84 3.09
N TYR A 44 -2.82 -3.32 3.47
CA TYR A 44 -3.56 -2.83 4.63
C TYR A 44 -3.05 -3.38 5.96
N LEU A 45 -2.59 -4.64 5.97
CA LEU A 45 -2.09 -5.31 7.17
C LEU A 45 -0.68 -4.85 7.58
N PHE A 46 0.18 -4.51 6.62
CA PHE A 46 1.57 -4.10 6.92
C PHE A 46 1.67 -2.83 7.78
N PRO A 47 0.95 -1.72 7.50
CA PRO A 47 0.96 -0.53 8.35
C PRO A 47 0.48 -0.81 9.77
N PHE A 48 -0.50 -1.71 9.93
CA PHE A 48 -0.98 -2.11 11.25
C PHE A 48 0.08 -2.90 12.03
N LEU A 49 0.75 -3.86 11.38
CA LEU A 49 1.87 -4.58 11.98
C LEU A 49 2.95 -3.60 12.43
N MET A 50 3.34 -2.66 11.57
CA MET A 50 4.33 -1.63 11.90
C MET A 50 3.91 -0.77 13.09
N ALA A 51 2.61 -0.48 13.25
CA ALA A 51 2.10 0.24 14.41
C ALA A 51 2.20 -0.60 15.70
N ILE A 52 1.87 -1.89 15.67
CA ILE A 52 2.03 -2.81 16.82
C ILE A 52 3.50 -2.93 17.23
N LEU A 53 4.40 -3.18 16.28
CA LEU A 53 5.83 -3.36 16.56
C LEU A 53 6.45 -2.14 17.27
N ARG A 54 5.85 -0.96 17.09
CA ARG A 54 6.25 0.29 17.79
C ARG A 54 5.59 0.45 19.15
N LEU A 55 4.34 0.00 19.30
CA LEU A 55 3.65 0.04 20.59
C LEU A 55 4.26 -0.93 21.62
N VAL A 56 4.70 -2.11 21.18
CA VAL A 56 5.31 -3.14 22.05
C VAL A 56 6.48 -2.60 22.90
N PRO A 57 7.56 -2.02 22.33
CA PRO A 57 8.69 -1.51 23.12
C PRO A 57 8.33 -0.32 24.02
N ILE A 58 7.29 0.45 23.64
CA ILE A 58 6.85 1.62 24.40
C ILE A 58 6.03 1.23 25.63
N HIS A 59 5.29 0.13 25.55
CA HIS A 59 4.48 -0.38 26.67
C HIS A 59 5.24 -1.40 27.53
N PHE A 60 6.03 -2.27 26.91
CA PHE A 60 6.80 -3.33 27.55
C PHE A 60 8.29 -3.17 27.26
N SER A 61 8.97 -2.31 28.03
CA SER A 61 10.39 -1.99 27.83
C SER A 61 11.33 -3.15 28.18
N THR A 62 10.99 -3.95 29.19
CA THR A 62 11.91 -4.94 29.78
C THR A 62 12.15 -6.17 28.88
N ASN A 63 11.14 -6.58 28.10
CA ASN A 63 11.19 -7.75 27.21
C ASN A 63 10.87 -7.41 25.74
N ALA A 64 11.06 -6.15 25.36
CA ALA A 64 10.67 -5.61 24.05
C ALA A 64 11.20 -6.45 22.87
N HIS A 65 12.48 -6.83 22.89
CA HIS A 65 13.11 -7.59 21.80
C HIS A 65 12.49 -8.99 21.64
N LYS A 66 12.26 -9.70 22.75
CA LYS A 66 11.65 -11.04 22.73
C LYS A 66 10.20 -10.97 22.25
N MET A 67 9.43 -10.01 22.76
CA MET A 67 8.04 -9.81 22.35
C MET A 67 7.94 -9.42 20.87
N ASN A 68 8.79 -8.52 20.40
CA ASN A 68 8.78 -8.07 19.00
C ASN A 68 9.10 -9.23 18.05
N ASN A 69 10.12 -10.05 18.37
CA ASN A 69 10.46 -11.21 17.55
C ASN A 69 9.33 -12.24 17.50
N THR A 70 8.68 -12.51 18.64
CA THR A 70 7.51 -13.39 18.69
C THR A 70 6.35 -12.82 17.87
N THR A 71 6.05 -11.53 18.01
CA THR A 71 5.00 -10.85 17.24
C THR A 71 5.25 -10.95 15.75
N VAL A 72 6.47 -10.67 15.27
CA VAL A 72 6.80 -10.79 13.84
C VAL A 72 6.66 -12.24 13.37
N ARG A 73 7.17 -13.21 14.13
CA ARG A 73 7.10 -14.63 13.78
C ARG A 73 5.66 -15.15 13.65
N VAL A 74 4.74 -14.64 14.46
CA VAL A 74 3.31 -15.02 14.41
C VAL A 74 2.54 -14.18 13.38
N ALA A 75 2.82 -12.88 13.28
CA ALA A 75 2.08 -11.98 12.42
C ALA A 75 2.39 -12.19 10.93
N ILE A 76 3.64 -12.47 10.56
CA ILE A 76 4.01 -12.71 9.14
C ILE A 76 3.18 -13.84 8.50
N PRO A 77 3.14 -15.08 9.06
CA PRO A 77 2.35 -16.15 8.45
C PRO A 77 0.86 -15.82 8.45
N PHE A 78 0.37 -15.16 9.51
CA PHE A 78 -1.03 -14.70 9.57
C PHE A 78 -1.35 -13.73 8.42
N ILE A 79 -0.48 -12.76 8.15
CA ILE A 79 -0.67 -11.75 7.09
C ILE A 79 -0.75 -12.41 5.71
N PHE A 80 0.03 -13.46 5.44
CA PHE A 80 -0.01 -14.15 4.14
C PHE A 80 -1.21 -15.10 3.98
N VAL A 81 -1.69 -15.70 5.08
CA VAL A 81 -2.84 -16.60 5.08
C VAL A 81 -4.17 -15.83 5.11
N TYR A 82 -4.21 -14.67 5.75
CA TYR A 82 -5.42 -13.86 5.91
C TYR A 82 -6.14 -13.53 4.57
N PRO A 83 -5.45 -13.03 3.53
CA PRO A 83 -6.09 -12.78 2.25
C PRO A 83 -6.68 -14.03 1.59
N LEU A 84 -6.10 -15.21 1.82
CA LEU A 84 -6.62 -16.49 1.29
C LEU A 84 -7.96 -16.82 1.94
N GLY A 85 -8.06 -16.65 3.27
CA GLY A 85 -9.30 -16.84 4.01
C GLY A 85 -10.40 -15.85 3.57
N PHE A 86 -10.06 -14.58 3.35
CA PHE A 86 -11.03 -13.56 2.93
C PHE A 86 -11.43 -13.64 1.45
N THR A 87 -10.73 -14.42 0.64
CA THR A 87 -11.03 -14.61 -0.80
C THR A 87 -11.59 -15.99 -1.12
N TRP A 88 -12.03 -16.74 -0.10
CA TRP A 88 -12.58 -18.11 -0.25
C TRP A 88 -13.75 -18.18 -1.24
N PHE A 89 -14.61 -17.15 -1.30
CA PHE A 89 -15.75 -17.09 -2.21
C PHE A 89 -15.35 -16.95 -3.69
N LEU A 90 -14.08 -16.65 -3.97
CA LEU A 90 -13.50 -16.54 -5.30
C LEU A 90 -12.92 -17.88 -5.81
N ILE A 91 -12.91 -18.93 -4.98
CA ILE A 91 -12.42 -20.27 -5.36
C ILE A 91 -13.18 -20.85 -6.56
N PRO A 92 -14.54 -20.89 -6.60
CA PRO A 92 -15.27 -21.47 -7.73
C PRO A 92 -15.36 -20.53 -8.94
N ALA A 93 -15.04 -19.24 -8.77
CA ALA A 93 -15.30 -18.23 -9.78
C ALA A 93 -14.50 -18.49 -11.06
N LEU A 94 -15.07 -18.12 -12.21
CA LEU A 94 -14.41 -18.17 -13.50
C LEU A 94 -13.99 -16.77 -13.93
N GLY A 95 -12.72 -16.62 -14.33
CA GLY A 95 -12.21 -15.35 -14.86
C GLY A 95 -12.60 -15.19 -16.32
N VAL A 96 -13.16 -14.03 -16.65
CA VAL A 96 -13.58 -13.65 -18.01
C VAL A 96 -13.05 -12.28 -18.37
N CYS A 97 -12.91 -12.04 -19.67
CA CYS A 97 -12.55 -10.75 -20.22
C CYS A 97 -13.80 -9.97 -20.61
N ARG A 98 -13.93 -8.73 -20.14
CA ARG A 98 -15.03 -7.81 -20.49
C ARG A 98 -14.46 -6.54 -21.08
N GLN A 99 -15.16 -5.95 -22.04
CA GLN A 99 -14.72 -4.69 -22.66
C GLN A 99 -15.06 -3.50 -21.76
N PHE A 100 -14.17 -2.50 -21.69
CA PHE A 100 -14.49 -1.22 -21.06
C PHE A 100 -15.55 -0.45 -21.86
N LEU A 101 -16.40 0.29 -21.16
CA LEU A 101 -17.37 1.23 -21.75
C LEU A 101 -16.66 2.60 -21.97
N PRO A 102 -17.29 3.55 -22.69
CA PRO A 102 -16.71 4.88 -22.92
C PRO A 102 -16.29 5.55 -21.59
N PRO A 103 -15.08 6.12 -21.48
CA PRO A 103 -14.29 6.80 -22.51
C PRO A 103 -13.14 5.98 -23.14
N TYR A 104 -13.01 4.70 -22.83
CA TYR A 104 -11.90 3.89 -23.33
C TYR A 104 -12.08 3.52 -24.80
N ALA A 105 -10.96 3.44 -25.54
CA ALA A 105 -10.97 3.05 -26.94
C ALA A 105 -11.48 1.60 -27.12
N PHE A 106 -12.04 1.34 -28.30
CA PHE A 106 -12.45 -0.02 -28.67
C PHE A 106 -11.24 -0.97 -28.58
N GLY A 107 -11.40 -2.06 -27.84
CA GLY A 107 -10.32 -3.01 -27.55
C GLY A 107 -9.65 -2.86 -26.18
N ALA A 108 -10.03 -1.87 -25.36
CA ALA A 108 -9.67 -1.88 -23.95
C ALA A 108 -10.51 -2.93 -23.19
N VAL A 109 -9.85 -3.88 -22.55
CA VAL A 109 -10.51 -5.00 -21.85
C VAL A 109 -10.09 -4.99 -20.39
N TYR A 110 -10.92 -5.52 -19.50
CA TYR A 110 -10.56 -5.82 -18.11
C TYR A 110 -10.97 -7.22 -17.72
N THR A 111 -10.24 -7.79 -16.77
CA THR A 111 -10.56 -9.09 -16.19
C THR A 111 -11.69 -8.93 -15.16
N HIS A 112 -12.78 -9.64 -15.37
CA HIS A 112 -13.91 -9.74 -14.46
C HIS A 112 -14.09 -11.20 -14.03
N TYR A 113 -14.83 -11.46 -12.97
CA TYR A 113 -15.18 -12.83 -12.56
C TYR A 113 -16.69 -13.08 -12.69
N ILE A 114 -17.06 -14.30 -13.05
CA ILE A 114 -18.46 -14.76 -13.06
C ILE A 114 -18.56 -15.96 -12.11
N ASP A 115 -19.76 -16.22 -11.58
CA ASP A 115 -20.06 -17.37 -10.73
C ASP A 115 -19.25 -17.44 -9.42
N SER A 116 -19.22 -16.33 -8.67
CA SER A 116 -18.72 -16.37 -7.30
C SER A 116 -19.64 -17.17 -6.38
N TRP A 117 -19.04 -17.78 -5.35
CA TRP A 117 -19.79 -18.49 -4.33
C TRP A 117 -20.80 -17.52 -3.67
N TYR A 118 -22.09 -17.88 -3.64
CA TYR A 118 -23.21 -17.04 -3.18
C TYR A 118 -23.41 -15.69 -3.92
N HIS A 119 -22.90 -15.53 -5.15
CA HIS A 119 -22.93 -14.25 -5.89
C HIS A 119 -22.31 -13.08 -5.10
N LEU A 120 -21.39 -13.37 -4.19
CA LEU A 120 -20.75 -12.37 -3.35
C LEU A 120 -19.79 -11.49 -4.16
N GLY A 121 -19.87 -10.19 -3.91
CA GLY A 121 -19.05 -9.15 -4.53
C GLY A 121 -17.74 -8.91 -3.80
N VAL A 122 -16.60 -8.80 -4.48
CA VAL A 122 -15.30 -8.44 -3.84
C VAL A 122 -15.31 -7.03 -3.24
N GLY A 123 -16.00 -6.09 -3.89
CA GLY A 123 -16.03 -4.67 -3.50
C GLY A 123 -16.46 -4.43 -2.05
N PRO A 124 -17.65 -4.88 -1.62
CA PRO A 124 -18.13 -4.69 -0.25
C PRO A 124 -17.20 -5.25 0.83
N PHE A 125 -16.65 -6.47 0.64
CA PHE A 125 -15.70 -7.05 1.60
C PHE A 125 -14.41 -6.23 1.70
N MET A 126 -13.92 -5.72 0.57
CA MET A 126 -12.71 -4.91 0.55
C MET A 126 -12.93 -3.55 1.24
N ILE A 127 -14.12 -2.94 1.09
CA ILE A 127 -14.49 -1.70 1.81
C ILE A 127 -14.55 -1.95 3.32
N TYR A 128 -15.25 -3.00 3.75
CA TYR A 128 -15.38 -3.32 5.18
C TYR A 128 -14.02 -3.58 5.82
N ASN A 129 -13.23 -4.44 5.19
CA ASN A 129 -11.92 -4.80 5.69
C ASN A 129 -10.97 -3.59 5.72
N SER A 130 -10.95 -2.78 4.66
CA SER A 130 -10.11 -1.57 4.63
C SER A 130 -10.51 -0.55 5.70
N THR A 131 -11.81 -0.34 5.92
CA THR A 131 -12.28 0.55 6.99
C THR A 131 -11.87 0.03 8.37
N PHE A 132 -12.00 -1.28 8.61
CA PHE A 132 -11.63 -1.91 9.88
C PHE A 132 -10.14 -1.73 10.19
N TRP A 133 -9.25 -2.09 9.26
CA TRP A 133 -7.80 -1.97 9.46
C TRP A 133 -7.33 -0.51 9.52
N PHE A 134 -8.00 0.39 8.79
CA PHE A 134 -7.77 1.83 8.90
C PHE A 134 -8.02 2.34 10.32
N LEU A 135 -9.18 2.02 10.89
CA LEU A 135 -9.54 2.44 12.24
C LEU A 135 -8.55 1.90 13.29
N LEU A 136 -8.20 0.61 13.19
CA LEU A 136 -7.21 0.01 14.10
C LEU A 136 -5.84 0.69 14.00
N THR A 137 -5.38 0.95 12.78
CA THR A 137 -4.10 1.61 12.55
C THR A 137 -4.12 3.06 13.04
N PHE A 138 -5.23 3.78 12.83
CA PHE A 138 -5.41 5.15 13.31
C PHE A 138 -5.38 5.21 14.84
N ILE A 139 -6.12 4.31 15.52
CA ILE A 139 -6.15 4.22 16.99
C ILE A 139 -4.73 3.91 17.52
N ALA A 140 -4.04 2.94 16.94
CA ALA A 140 -2.69 2.57 17.34
C ALA A 140 -1.71 3.76 17.20
N ASN A 141 -1.76 4.49 16.08
CA ASN A 141 -0.93 5.68 15.87
C ASN A 141 -1.31 6.83 16.81
N ALA A 142 -2.59 7.00 17.16
CA ALA A 142 -3.03 8.01 18.12
C ALA A 142 -2.50 7.72 19.54
N ILE A 143 -2.54 6.45 19.97
CA ILE A 143 -1.95 6.02 21.25
C ILE A 143 -0.43 6.27 21.25
N LEU A 144 0.25 5.88 20.18
CA LEU A 144 1.68 6.09 19.98
C LEU A 144 2.06 7.58 20.09
N TYR A 145 1.32 8.46 19.40
CA TYR A 145 1.54 9.90 19.42
C TYR A 145 1.36 10.50 20.82
N ARG A 146 0.28 10.14 21.53
CA ARG A 146 0.04 10.61 22.91
C ARG A 146 1.19 10.21 23.83
N LYS A 147 1.66 8.96 23.74
CA LYS A 147 2.74 8.46 24.58
C LYS A 147 4.07 9.12 24.23
N LEU A 148 4.37 9.31 22.94
CA LEU A 148 5.57 10.02 22.49
C LEU A 148 5.63 11.46 23.02
N ARG A 149 4.51 12.18 23.02
CA ARG A 149 4.42 13.53 23.58
C ARG A 149 4.66 13.56 25.08
N SER A 150 4.08 12.61 25.81
CA SER A 150 4.30 12.46 27.26
C SER A 150 5.78 12.20 27.58
N LEU A 151 6.45 11.35 26.80
CA LEU A 151 7.87 11.05 26.96
C LEU A 151 8.79 12.23 26.59
N GLY A 152 8.39 13.06 25.64
CA GLY A 152 9.12 14.28 25.27
C GLY A 152 9.15 15.31 26.41
N ASN A 153 8.06 15.41 27.18
CA ASN A 153 8.00 16.30 28.34
C ASN A 153 8.85 15.79 29.53
N GLN A 154 9.20 14.51 29.55
CA GLN A 154 10.01 13.88 30.62
C GLN A 154 11.53 13.89 30.31
N GLY A 155 12.00 14.69 29.35
CA GLY A 155 13.43 14.92 29.14
C GLY A 155 14.22 13.73 28.56
N LYS A 156 13.58 12.83 27.81
CA LYS A 156 14.29 11.72 27.12
C LYS A 156 15.29 12.23 26.07
N SER A 157 16.28 11.38 25.74
CA SER A 157 17.30 11.65 24.72
C SER A 157 16.71 12.12 23.39
N VAL A 158 17.10 13.33 22.97
CA VAL A 158 16.67 14.02 21.73
C VAL A 158 16.91 13.16 20.48
N ARG A 159 17.95 12.32 20.49
CA ARG A 159 18.28 11.44 19.36
C ARG A 159 17.24 10.32 19.19
N LEU A 160 16.85 9.68 20.29
CA LEU A 160 15.85 8.61 20.28
C LEU A 160 14.47 9.18 19.94
N GLN A 161 14.13 10.34 20.48
CA GLN A 161 12.88 11.03 20.18
C GLN A 161 12.75 11.43 18.70
N ARG A 162 13.84 11.87 18.05
CA ARG A 162 13.84 12.18 16.62
C ARG A 162 13.72 10.94 15.74
N ALA A 163 14.33 9.83 16.14
CA ALA A 163 14.18 8.55 15.44
C ALA A 163 12.72 8.09 15.47
N GLU A 164 12.09 8.09 16.65
CA GLU A 164 10.67 7.75 16.83
C GLU A 164 9.75 8.72 16.07
N LEU A 165 9.99 10.03 16.12
CA LEU A 165 9.20 11.01 15.41
C LEU A 165 9.24 10.80 13.89
N THR A 166 10.43 10.48 13.35
CA THR A 166 10.55 10.16 11.93
C THR A 166 9.77 8.90 11.60
N LEU A 167 9.87 7.87 12.44
CA LEU A 167 9.11 6.64 12.29
C LEU A 167 7.61 6.94 12.28
N THR A 168 7.09 7.75 13.21
CA THR A 168 5.68 8.16 13.22
C THR A 168 5.26 8.96 11.99
N LEU A 169 6.14 9.82 11.45
CA LEU A 169 5.87 10.54 10.22
C LEU A 169 5.69 9.60 9.02
N THR A 170 6.47 8.52 8.97
CA THR A 170 6.36 7.51 7.89
C THR A 170 5.05 6.73 7.97
N THR A 171 4.55 6.41 9.18
CA THR A 171 3.23 5.76 9.31
C THR A 171 2.08 6.72 9.01
N ILE A 172 2.22 8.00 9.35
CA ILE A 172 1.26 9.03 8.93
C ILE A 172 1.21 9.13 7.40
N SER A 173 2.37 9.10 6.73
CA SER A 173 2.41 9.09 5.26
C SER A 173 1.73 7.86 4.68
N MET A 174 1.95 6.67 5.25
CA MET A 174 1.26 5.44 4.83
C MET A 174 -0.26 5.56 5.03
N LEU A 175 -0.71 6.16 6.14
CA LEU A 175 -2.13 6.40 6.39
C LEU A 175 -2.77 7.34 5.36
N VAL A 176 -2.05 8.35 4.88
CA VAL A 176 -2.56 9.26 3.83
C VAL A 176 -2.79 8.51 2.52
N GLY A 177 -1.83 7.67 2.09
CA GLY A 177 -2.01 6.81 0.91
C GLY A 177 -3.17 5.83 1.10
N TYR A 178 -3.33 5.31 2.31
CA TYR A 178 -4.44 4.43 2.64
C TYR A 178 -5.81 5.11 2.58
N ILE A 179 -5.93 6.34 3.10
CA ILE A 179 -7.15 7.16 3.00
C ILE A 179 -7.50 7.45 1.55
N ALA A 180 -6.50 7.80 0.72
CA ALA A 180 -6.73 8.06 -0.70
C ALA A 180 -7.29 6.81 -1.40
N ASN A 181 -6.73 5.63 -1.13
CA ASN A 181 -7.23 4.36 -1.66
C ASN A 181 -8.64 4.02 -1.15
N LEU A 182 -8.94 4.30 0.13
CA LEU A 182 -10.26 4.09 0.71
C LEU A 182 -11.32 4.98 0.07
N ILE A 183 -11.02 6.27 -0.12
CA ILE A 183 -11.92 7.23 -0.79
C ILE A 183 -12.23 6.74 -2.21
N LEU A 184 -11.22 6.35 -2.99
CA LEU A 184 -11.44 5.86 -4.35
C LEU A 184 -12.27 4.57 -4.38
N LEU A 185 -12.08 3.67 -3.42
CA LEU A 185 -12.86 2.44 -3.32
C LEU A 185 -14.33 2.72 -2.95
N VAL A 186 -14.56 3.63 -2.01
CA VAL A 186 -15.91 4.07 -1.62
C VAL A 186 -16.61 4.76 -2.79
N MET A 187 -15.91 5.67 -3.48
CA MET A 187 -16.44 6.35 -4.67
C MET A 187 -16.82 5.35 -5.77
N HIS A 188 -15.99 4.33 -6.01
CA HIS A 188 -16.31 3.25 -6.94
C HIS A 188 -17.56 2.46 -6.54
N GLY A 189 -17.76 2.22 -5.24
CA GLY A 189 -18.95 1.53 -4.72
C GLY A 189 -20.25 2.31 -4.88
N PHE A 190 -20.23 3.63 -4.62
CA PHE A 190 -21.42 4.48 -4.73
C PHE A 190 -21.73 4.91 -6.17
N PHE A 191 -20.70 5.21 -6.96
CA PHE A 191 -20.82 5.73 -8.32
C PHE A 191 -20.48 4.67 -9.36
N THR A 192 -21.30 3.62 -9.44
CA THR A 192 -21.09 2.49 -10.35
C THR A 192 -20.98 2.92 -11.82
N THR A 193 -21.73 3.94 -12.24
CA THR A 193 -21.71 4.52 -13.59
C THR A 193 -20.36 5.15 -13.96
N TYR A 194 -19.62 5.71 -12.99
CA TYR A 194 -18.37 6.43 -13.24
C TYR A 194 -17.13 5.61 -12.88
N THR A 195 -17.31 4.36 -12.47
CA THR A 195 -16.24 3.38 -12.16
C THR A 195 -15.04 3.48 -13.08
N GLN A 196 -15.28 3.58 -14.38
CA GLN A 196 -14.25 3.51 -15.41
C GLN A 196 -13.33 4.74 -15.40
N TYR A 197 -13.82 5.89 -14.96
CA TYR A 197 -13.00 7.09 -14.77
C TYR A 197 -12.11 6.99 -13.52
N PHE A 198 -12.51 6.24 -12.50
CA PHE A 198 -11.77 6.14 -11.24
C PHE A 198 -10.64 5.09 -11.24
N VAL A 199 -10.67 4.12 -12.16
CA VAL A 199 -9.64 3.06 -12.26
C VAL A 199 -8.22 3.60 -12.51
N PRO A 200 -7.99 4.58 -13.41
CA PRO A 200 -6.67 5.18 -13.60
C PRO A 200 -6.20 5.97 -12.37
N PHE A 201 -7.09 6.72 -11.72
CA PHE A 201 -6.76 7.49 -10.52
C PHE A 201 -6.29 6.60 -9.38
N ARG A 202 -6.92 5.42 -9.20
CA ARG A 202 -6.44 4.42 -8.23
C ARG A 202 -5.01 4.00 -8.51
N SER A 203 -4.72 3.68 -9.77
CA SER A 203 -3.39 3.22 -10.17
C SER A 203 -2.34 4.32 -9.96
N PHE A 204 -2.69 5.58 -10.22
CA PHE A 204 -1.83 6.73 -9.98
C PHE A 204 -1.58 6.97 -8.49
N GLY A 205 -2.62 6.86 -7.65
CA GLY A 205 -2.50 7.00 -6.20
C GLY A 205 -1.52 6.00 -5.59
N VAL A 206 -1.57 4.75 -6.04
CA VAL A 206 -0.63 3.69 -5.62
C VAL A 206 0.81 3.99 -6.06
N ASP A 207 1.00 4.58 -7.25
CA ASP A 207 2.33 4.99 -7.73
C ASP A 207 2.93 6.12 -6.89
N VAL A 208 2.11 7.14 -6.59
CA VAL A 208 2.52 8.26 -5.75
C VAL A 208 2.88 7.77 -4.35
N GLU A 209 2.07 6.90 -3.76
CA GLU A 209 2.34 6.32 -2.44
C GLU A 209 3.68 5.56 -2.39
N ALA A 210 3.95 4.74 -3.41
CA ALA A 210 5.17 3.93 -3.48
C ALA A 210 6.46 4.77 -3.58
N VAL A 211 6.40 5.95 -4.19
CA VAL A 211 7.54 6.87 -4.30
C VAL A 211 7.66 7.78 -3.08
N LEU A 212 6.53 8.32 -2.58
CA LEU A 212 6.54 9.26 -1.48
C LEU A 212 7.04 8.65 -0.17
N ILE A 213 6.67 7.40 0.14
CA ILE A 213 7.05 6.75 1.41
C ILE A 213 8.58 6.63 1.55
N PRO A 214 9.33 6.00 0.61
CA PRO A 214 10.79 5.94 0.68
C PRO A 214 11.45 7.32 0.69
N TRP A 215 10.94 8.28 -0.08
CA TRP A 215 11.47 9.64 -0.11
C TRP A 215 11.35 10.34 1.25
N ILE A 216 10.20 10.21 1.93
CA ILE A 216 9.99 10.77 3.26
C ILE A 216 10.94 10.11 4.27
N VAL A 217 11.10 8.78 4.22
CA VAL A 217 12.06 8.06 5.09
C VAL A 217 13.49 8.59 4.84
N PHE A 218 13.90 8.68 3.58
CA PHE A 218 15.25 9.09 3.19
C PHE A 218 15.57 10.53 3.61
N LEU A 219 14.61 11.44 3.50
CA LEU A 219 14.82 12.86 3.82
C LEU A 219 14.77 13.15 5.31
N VAL A 220 13.96 12.41 6.07
CA VAL A 220 13.67 12.74 7.48
C VAL A 220 14.49 11.89 8.44
N HIS A 221 14.83 10.64 8.10
CA HIS A 221 15.38 9.69 9.07
C HIS A 221 16.82 10.05 9.47
N PRO A 222 17.13 10.10 10.77
CA PRO A 222 18.45 10.53 11.26
C PRO A 222 19.61 9.65 10.78
N ALA A 223 19.36 8.37 10.46
CA ALA A 223 20.37 7.49 9.88
C ALA A 223 20.79 7.91 8.46
N PHE A 224 19.89 8.50 7.68
CA PHE A 224 20.17 8.94 6.30
C PHE A 224 20.53 10.43 6.20
N LYS A 225 20.37 11.19 7.28
CA LYS A 225 20.60 12.65 7.33
C LYS A 225 22.01 13.11 6.93
N SER A 226 23.04 12.26 7.05
CA SER A 226 24.36 12.58 6.48
C SER A 226 24.33 12.58 4.96
N HIS A 227 23.74 11.55 4.36
CA HIS A 227 23.54 11.40 2.92
C HIS A 227 22.57 12.44 2.35
N SER A 228 21.43 12.71 3.00
CA SER A 228 20.46 13.71 2.51
C SER A 228 21.01 15.14 2.57
N ARG A 229 21.93 15.45 3.50
CA ARG A 229 22.63 16.74 3.53
C ARG A 229 23.63 16.89 2.39
N ALA A 230 24.39 15.83 2.10
CA ALA A 230 25.29 15.80 0.94
C ALA A 230 24.51 15.96 -0.37
N LEU A 231 23.34 15.31 -0.50
CA LEU A 231 22.48 15.40 -1.68
C LEU A 231 21.84 16.79 -1.83
N LYS A 232 21.41 17.43 -0.73
CA LYS A 232 20.95 18.83 -0.75
C LYS A 232 22.06 19.81 -1.13
N GLN A 233 23.28 19.60 -0.62
CA GLN A 233 24.44 20.40 -1.02
C GLN A 233 24.76 20.20 -2.51
N TRP A 234 24.68 18.97 -2.99
CA TRP A 234 24.86 18.64 -4.40
C TRP A 234 23.80 19.33 -5.28
N PHE A 235 22.51 19.19 -4.96
CA PHE A 235 21.43 19.87 -5.68
C PHE A 235 21.55 21.39 -5.64
N TRP A 236 21.99 21.96 -4.53
CA TRP A 236 22.23 23.40 -4.43
C TRP A 236 23.40 23.87 -5.30
N LYS A 237 24.48 23.08 -5.38
CA LYS A 237 25.60 23.34 -6.30
C LYS A 237 25.22 23.20 -7.77
N VAL A 238 24.45 22.17 -8.12
CA VAL A 238 23.89 21.97 -9.46
C VAL A 238 22.94 23.11 -9.84
N SER A 239 22.07 23.52 -8.92
CA SER A 239 21.17 24.68 -9.11
C SER A 239 21.92 26.01 -9.29
N LYS A 240 23.18 26.09 -8.84
CA LYS A 240 24.05 27.25 -9.03
C LYS A 240 24.99 27.12 -10.23
N GLY A 241 24.92 26.03 -11.00
CA GLY A 241 25.79 25.80 -12.15
C GLY A 241 27.27 25.57 -11.78
N GLU A 242 27.58 25.20 -10.54
CA GLU A 242 28.95 24.85 -10.14
C GLU A 242 29.26 23.41 -10.57
N GLU A 243 30.39 23.19 -11.26
CA GLU A 243 30.86 21.85 -11.65
C GLU A 243 31.02 20.97 -10.41
N VAL A 244 30.20 19.91 -10.32
CA VAL A 244 30.29 18.96 -9.23
C VAL A 244 31.36 17.93 -9.57
N ALA A 245 32.56 18.11 -9.04
CA ALA A 245 33.62 17.10 -9.09
C ALA A 245 33.10 15.78 -8.50
N GLY A 246 32.98 14.77 -9.37
CA GLY A 246 32.43 13.47 -9.06
C GLY A 246 33.21 12.80 -7.93
N ARG A 247 32.52 12.51 -6.83
CA ARG A 247 33.00 11.57 -5.83
C ARG A 247 32.14 10.32 -5.95
N GLN A 248 32.75 9.24 -6.45
CA GLN A 248 32.15 7.91 -6.59
C GLN A 248 31.37 7.56 -5.32
N ILE A 249 30.06 7.41 -5.49
CA ILE A 249 29.20 6.75 -4.51
C ILE A 249 29.49 5.27 -4.68
N VAL A 250 30.31 4.71 -3.78
CA VAL A 250 30.46 3.26 -3.67
C VAL A 250 29.13 2.72 -3.14
N LEU A 251 28.45 1.97 -4.01
CA LEU A 251 27.20 1.24 -3.77
C LEU A 251 27.34 0.23 -2.63
#